data_AF-A0A6I9MZ91-F1
#
_entry.id   AF-A0A6I9MZ91-F1
#
_cell.length_a   1.000
_cell.length_b   1.000
_cell.length_c   1.000
_cell.angle_alpha   90.00
_cell.angle_beta   90.00
_cell.angle_gamma   90.00
#
_symmetry.space_group_name_H-M   'P 1'
#
loop_
_entity.id
_entity.type
_entity.pdbx_description
1 polymer ?
#
loop_
_entity_poly.entity_id
_entity_poly.type
_entity_poly.pdbx_seq_one_letter_code
_entity_poly.pdbx_strand_id
1 'polypeptide(L)'
;MYKALIKNIGCLLLSQDPEVASCGYRALADFPEEAHTVNLLPEAARPATKAPENEEDEEEKEEEEKDLSVPGPSYVKLMALTPGSVLPAFEIFLTSLVKQEMSQMPRGVYFSALRGGNLRSDQGKTMAGVPSFMLKTYEKNKQPGLKPGLAAGLLLSYELPVQTDREGRAMDRFLVSRSRSYQLTLAALIHEVNIQPSEWHRALLLPQAWRGFMSRAFHAALQGRRADLGMQQKQGKEDPQEIQYKQHCVWL
;
A
#
# COMPACT_ATOMS: atom_id res chain seq x y z
N MET A 1 -23.90 23.14 -22.68
CA MET A 1 -25.07 22.24 -22.66
C MET A 1 -24.89 21.09 -21.65
N TYR A 2 -23.80 20.33 -21.70
CA TYR A 2 -23.49 19.22 -20.78
C TYR A 2 -23.55 19.57 -19.28
N LYS A 3 -22.97 20.71 -18.85
CA LYS A 3 -22.94 21.11 -17.43
C LYS A 3 -24.33 21.32 -16.79
N ALA A 4 -25.32 21.78 -17.55
CA ALA A 4 -26.69 21.96 -17.05
C ALA A 4 -27.42 20.61 -16.89
N LEU A 5 -27.13 19.66 -17.78
CA LEU A 5 -27.73 18.34 -17.79
C LEU A 5 -27.19 17.48 -16.63
N ILE A 6 -25.88 17.53 -16.38
CA ILE A 6 -25.25 16.84 -15.25
C ILE A 6 -25.65 17.46 -13.90
N LYS A 7 -25.87 18.78 -13.83
CA LYS A 7 -26.39 19.43 -12.62
C LYS A 7 -27.78 18.93 -12.24
N ASN A 8 -28.65 18.71 -13.23
CA ASN A 8 -29.96 18.10 -13.01
C ASN A 8 -29.84 16.63 -12.57
N ILE A 9 -28.87 15.87 -13.09
CA ILE A 9 -28.62 14.49 -12.68
C ILE A 9 -28.10 14.39 -11.25
N GLY A 10 -27.25 15.33 -10.80
CA GLY A 10 -26.76 15.39 -9.42
C GLY A 10 -27.89 15.50 -8.39
N CYS A 11 -28.98 16.19 -8.72
CA CYS A 11 -30.18 16.26 -7.89
C CYS A 11 -30.95 14.93 -7.81
N LEU A 12 -30.84 14.06 -8.84
CA LEU A 12 -31.51 12.74 -8.87
C LEU A 12 -30.84 11.72 -7.95
N LEU A 13 -29.56 11.92 -7.60
CA LEU A 13 -28.80 11.00 -6.74
C LEU A 13 -29.34 10.87 -5.32
N LEU A 14 -30.04 11.92 -4.84
CA LEU A 14 -30.69 11.95 -3.53
C LEU A 14 -32.21 11.80 -3.63
N SER A 15 -32.73 11.37 -4.78
CA SER A 15 -34.16 11.11 -4.92
C SER A 15 -34.61 10.05 -3.91
N GLN A 16 -35.79 10.25 -3.30
CA GLN A 16 -36.40 9.24 -2.42
C GLN A 16 -36.80 7.98 -3.19
N ASP A 17 -36.98 8.09 -4.51
CA ASP A 17 -37.26 6.96 -5.39
C ASP A 17 -35.95 6.25 -5.80
N PRO A 18 -35.75 4.97 -5.40
CA PRO A 18 -34.53 4.23 -5.69
C PRO A 18 -34.32 3.96 -7.19
N GLU A 19 -35.38 3.90 -8.01
CA GLU A 19 -35.24 3.71 -9.46
C GLU A 19 -34.68 4.97 -10.12
N VAL A 20 -35.16 6.14 -9.70
CA VAL A 20 -34.69 7.44 -10.17
C VAL A 20 -33.23 7.68 -9.77
N ALA A 21 -32.86 7.36 -8.52
CA ALA A 21 -31.48 7.46 -8.05
C ALA A 21 -30.54 6.50 -8.80
N SER A 22 -30.99 5.27 -9.08
CA SER A 22 -30.23 4.29 -9.87
C SER A 22 -30.00 4.74 -11.31
N CYS A 23 -31.03 5.31 -11.95
CA CYS A 23 -30.89 5.91 -13.28
C CYS A 23 -29.93 7.11 -13.28
N GLY A 24 -29.93 7.91 -12.21
CA GLY A 24 -28.98 9.00 -12.02
C GLY A 24 -27.53 8.52 -12.04
N TYR A 25 -27.19 7.49 -11.25
CA TYR A 25 -25.82 6.94 -11.24
C TYR A 25 -25.41 6.30 -12.57
N ARG A 26 -26.32 5.58 -13.24
CA ARG A 26 -26.05 5.02 -14.57
C ARG A 26 -25.79 6.11 -15.60
N ALA A 27 -26.58 7.18 -15.58
CA ALA A 27 -26.35 8.32 -16.45
C ALA A 27 -25.01 8.99 -16.17
N LEU A 28 -24.61 9.14 -14.90
CA LEU A 28 -23.29 9.67 -14.55
C LEU A 28 -22.13 8.81 -15.03
N ALA A 29 -22.32 7.49 -15.15
CA ALA A 29 -21.29 6.58 -15.62
C ALA A 29 -20.91 6.83 -17.10
N ASP A 30 -21.82 7.37 -17.89
CA ASP A 30 -21.61 7.67 -19.32
C ASP A 30 -20.92 9.02 -19.56
N PHE A 31 -20.79 9.87 -18.53
CA PHE A 31 -20.10 11.15 -18.66
C PHE A 31 -18.60 11.04 -18.31
N PRO A 32 -17.74 11.80 -19.02
CA PRO A 32 -16.31 11.80 -18.74
C PRO A 32 -16.00 12.47 -17.38
N GLU A 33 -14.91 12.04 -16.75
CA GLU A 33 -14.37 12.58 -15.49
C GLU A 33 -14.30 14.10 -15.43
N GLU A 34 -13.85 14.76 -16.50
CA GLU A 34 -13.73 16.22 -16.60
C GLU A 34 -15.06 16.96 -16.40
N ALA A 35 -16.19 16.26 -16.59
CA ALA A 35 -17.52 16.83 -16.40
C ALA A 35 -18.02 16.68 -14.94
N HIS A 36 -17.38 15.83 -14.13
CA HIS A 36 -17.70 15.63 -12.72
C HIS A 36 -16.98 16.68 -11.86
N THR A 37 -17.68 17.78 -11.60
CA THR A 37 -17.23 18.86 -10.73
C THR A 37 -17.81 18.77 -9.32
N VAL A 38 -17.05 19.25 -8.31
CA VAL A 38 -17.45 19.27 -6.89
C VAL A 38 -18.83 19.88 -6.66
N ASN A 39 -19.21 20.89 -7.45
CA ASN A 39 -20.48 21.59 -7.33
C ASN A 39 -21.71 20.71 -7.65
N LEU A 40 -21.50 19.58 -8.33
CA LEU A 40 -22.54 18.63 -8.70
C LEU A 40 -22.85 17.63 -7.60
N LEU A 41 -21.95 17.48 -6.63
CA LEU A 41 -22.19 16.60 -5.50
C LEU A 41 -23.24 17.21 -4.57
N PRO A 42 -24.05 16.36 -3.91
CA PRO A 42 -24.83 16.74 -2.75
C PRO A 42 -24.02 17.53 -1.74
N GLU A 43 -24.63 18.53 -1.12
CA GLU A 43 -23.95 19.37 -0.12
C GLU A 43 -23.27 18.55 0.98
N ALA A 44 -23.90 17.46 1.43
CA ALA A 44 -23.36 16.54 2.42
C ALA A 44 -22.12 15.75 1.95
N ALA A 45 -21.91 15.59 0.64
CA ALA A 45 -20.76 14.89 0.06
C ALA A 45 -19.66 15.84 -0.45
N ARG A 46 -19.90 17.16 -0.44
CA ARG A 46 -18.88 18.14 -0.83
C ARG A 46 -17.69 18.12 0.15
N PRO A 47 -16.47 18.40 -0.35
CA PRO A 47 -15.33 18.63 0.52
C PRO A 47 -15.64 19.83 1.43
N ALA A 48 -15.16 19.79 2.68
CA ALA A 48 -15.35 20.91 3.59
C ALA A 48 -14.65 22.13 2.99
N THR A 49 -15.42 23.17 2.66
CA THR A 49 -14.87 24.47 2.26
C THR A 49 -13.99 24.93 3.41
N LYS A 50 -12.68 25.09 3.18
CA LYS A 50 -11.85 25.81 4.16
C LYS A 50 -12.50 27.18 4.32
N ALA A 51 -12.88 27.54 5.54
CA ALA A 51 -13.31 28.90 5.83
C ALA A 51 -12.19 29.86 5.36
N PRO A 52 -12.52 31.02 4.79
CA PRO A 52 -11.50 32.03 4.55
C PRO A 52 -11.01 32.50 5.92
N GLU A 53 -9.85 32.02 6.34
CA GLU A 53 -9.11 32.68 7.41
C GLU A 53 -8.57 33.99 6.85
N ASN A 54 -9.09 35.07 7.43
CA ASN A 54 -8.63 36.46 7.39
C ASN A 54 -9.03 37.27 6.14
N GLU A 55 -10.00 38.17 6.38
CA GLU A 55 -10.13 39.44 5.71
C GLU A 55 -8.86 40.26 5.99
N GLU A 56 -8.08 40.53 4.94
CA GLU A 56 -7.06 41.58 4.76
C GLU A 56 -5.94 40.99 3.90
N ASP A 57 -6.13 41.11 2.58
CA ASP A 57 -5.11 41.37 1.56
C ASP A 57 -5.79 41.18 0.19
N GLU A 58 -6.55 42.21 -0.21
CA GLU A 58 -6.84 42.45 -1.62
C GLU A 58 -5.53 42.88 -2.27
N GLU A 59 -4.92 42.02 -3.08
CA GLU A 59 -4.31 42.39 -4.36
C GLU A 59 -3.86 41.13 -5.12
N GLU A 60 -4.30 41.05 -6.38
CA GLU A 60 -3.82 40.14 -7.43
C GLU A 60 -4.00 38.63 -7.22
N LYS A 61 -5.26 38.16 -7.24
CA LYS A 61 -5.55 36.78 -7.63
C LYS A 61 -5.64 36.72 -9.15
N GLU A 62 -4.53 36.30 -9.78
CA GLU A 62 -4.58 35.65 -11.08
C GLU A 62 -5.75 34.65 -11.08
N GLU A 63 -6.48 34.54 -12.18
CA GLU A 63 -7.50 33.53 -12.38
C GLU A 63 -6.85 32.13 -12.40
N GLU A 64 -6.36 31.65 -11.26
CA GLU A 64 -6.08 30.24 -11.07
C GLU A 64 -7.42 29.53 -11.28
N GLU A 65 -7.52 28.79 -12.38
CA GLU A 65 -8.63 27.89 -12.66
C GLU A 65 -8.84 27.03 -11.41
N LYS A 66 -9.83 27.39 -10.58
CA LYS A 66 -10.12 26.66 -9.35
C LYS A 66 -10.31 25.22 -9.75
N ASP A 67 -9.44 24.34 -9.24
CA ASP A 67 -9.57 22.92 -9.51
C ASP A 67 -10.92 22.43 -8.97
N LEU A 68 -11.86 22.23 -9.89
CA LEU A 68 -13.20 21.74 -9.58
C LEU A 68 -13.24 20.21 -9.53
N SER A 69 -12.08 19.53 -9.59
CA SER A 69 -11.97 18.08 -9.49
C SER A 69 -12.56 17.57 -8.18
N VAL A 70 -13.26 16.43 -8.27
CA VAL A 70 -13.89 15.80 -7.11
C VAL A 70 -12.84 14.98 -6.33
N PRO A 71 -12.57 15.31 -5.06
CA PRO A 71 -11.63 14.52 -4.27
C PRO A 71 -12.18 13.11 -3.99
N GLY A 72 -11.32 12.08 -4.01
CA GLY A 72 -11.70 10.69 -3.70
C GLY A 72 -12.55 10.51 -2.42
N PRO A 73 -12.27 11.18 -1.29
CA PRO A 73 -13.09 11.11 -0.09
C PRO A 73 -14.56 11.53 -0.30
N SER A 74 -14.84 12.40 -1.26
CA SER A 74 -16.21 12.81 -1.57
C SER A 74 -17.04 11.68 -2.17
N TYR A 75 -16.44 10.78 -2.96
CA TYR A 75 -17.13 9.58 -3.46
C TYR A 75 -17.43 8.58 -2.33
N VAL A 76 -16.54 8.47 -1.34
CA VAL A 76 -16.76 7.64 -0.14
C VAL A 76 -17.91 8.18 0.71
N LYS A 77 -18.00 9.51 0.86
CA LYS A 77 -19.15 10.16 1.51
C LYS A 77 -20.45 9.92 0.74
N LEU A 78 -20.40 10.02 -0.59
CA LEU A 78 -21.56 9.76 -1.44
C LEU A 78 -22.07 8.31 -1.28
N MET A 79 -21.16 7.34 -1.18
CA MET A 79 -21.48 5.95 -0.90
C MET A 79 -22.22 5.79 0.44
N ALA A 80 -21.77 6.49 1.49
CA ALA A 80 -22.41 6.45 2.81
C ALA A 80 -23.83 7.05 2.82
N LEU A 81 -24.11 7.98 1.90
CA LEU A 81 -25.42 8.61 1.74
C LEU A 81 -26.34 7.82 0.80
N THR A 82 -25.82 6.81 0.10
CA THR A 82 -26.58 6.06 -0.91
C THR A 82 -27.31 4.87 -0.26
N PRO A 83 -28.64 4.72 -0.47
CA PRO A 83 -29.38 3.57 0.03
C PRO A 83 -28.87 2.24 -0.54
N GLY A 84 -28.95 1.17 0.26
CA GLY A 84 -28.44 -0.16 -0.13
C GLY A 84 -28.98 -0.70 -1.46
N SER A 85 -30.23 -0.37 -1.80
CA SER A 85 -30.88 -0.77 -3.07
C SER A 85 -30.27 -0.11 -4.31
N VAL A 86 -29.59 1.03 -4.15
CA VAL A 86 -29.02 1.84 -5.25
C VAL A 86 -27.53 1.56 -5.43
N LEU A 87 -26.88 0.87 -4.48
CA LEU A 87 -25.46 0.53 -4.53
C LEU A 87 -25.00 -0.17 -5.81
N PRO A 88 -25.76 -1.10 -6.43
CA PRO A 88 -25.34 -1.71 -7.70
C PRO A 88 -25.21 -0.68 -8.84
N ALA A 89 -26.04 0.36 -8.86
CA ALA A 89 -25.92 1.44 -9.84
C ALA A 89 -24.73 2.36 -9.53
N PHE A 90 -24.46 2.60 -8.24
CA PHE A 90 -23.28 3.33 -7.79
C PHE A 90 -21.97 2.60 -8.11
N GLU A 91 -21.94 1.27 -8.04
CA GLU A 91 -20.80 0.44 -8.46
C GLU A 91 -20.47 0.65 -9.94
N ILE A 92 -21.48 0.71 -10.81
CA ILE A 92 -21.29 0.95 -12.25
C ILE A 92 -20.62 2.30 -12.48
N PHE A 93 -21.06 3.33 -11.76
CA PHE A 93 -20.47 4.67 -11.81
C PHE A 93 -19.00 4.68 -11.34
N LEU A 94 -18.69 4.12 -10.16
CA LEU A 94 -17.30 4.08 -9.69
C LEU A 94 -16.41 3.25 -10.63
N THR A 95 -16.95 2.18 -11.20
CA THR A 95 -16.22 1.34 -12.15
C THR A 95 -15.89 2.11 -13.43
N SER A 96 -16.78 2.99 -13.91
CA SER A 96 -16.49 3.79 -15.10
C SER A 96 -15.42 4.85 -14.82
N LEU A 97 -15.45 5.50 -13.65
CA LEU A 97 -14.40 6.44 -13.23
C LEU A 97 -13.02 5.76 -13.21
N VAL A 98 -12.91 4.60 -12.55
CA VAL A 98 -11.65 3.85 -12.49
C VAL A 98 -11.19 3.42 -13.88
N LYS A 99 -12.10 2.99 -14.77
CA LYS A 99 -11.75 2.64 -16.15
C LYS A 99 -11.20 3.84 -16.92
N GLN A 100 -11.79 5.01 -16.73
CA GLN A 100 -11.32 6.24 -17.38
C GLN A 100 -9.94 6.65 -16.87
N GLU A 101 -9.72 6.63 -15.55
CA GLU A 101 -8.41 6.93 -14.94
C GLU A 101 -7.34 5.94 -15.44
N MET A 102 -7.67 4.64 -15.48
CA MET A 102 -6.76 3.60 -15.99
C MET A 102 -6.42 3.79 -17.47
N SER A 103 -7.33 4.34 -18.28
CA SER A 103 -7.08 4.61 -19.70
C SER A 103 -6.06 5.73 -19.94
N GLN A 104 -5.99 6.69 -19.00
CA GLN A 104 -5.07 7.83 -19.05
C GLN A 104 -3.75 7.56 -18.31
N MET A 105 -3.64 6.43 -17.62
CA MET A 105 -2.46 6.12 -16.82
C MET A 105 -1.23 5.90 -17.71
N PRO A 106 -0.08 6.56 -17.45
CA PRO A 106 1.13 6.35 -18.22
C PRO A 106 1.58 4.89 -18.13
N ARG A 107 1.95 4.29 -19.29
CA ARG A 107 2.35 2.87 -19.37
C ARG A 107 3.45 2.47 -18.37
N GLY A 108 4.31 3.41 -17.98
CA GLY A 108 5.40 3.20 -17.00
C GLY A 108 4.95 3.07 -15.54
N VAL A 109 3.74 3.52 -15.19
CA VAL A 109 3.18 3.39 -13.84
C VAL A 109 2.84 1.93 -13.54
N TYR A 110 2.31 1.21 -14.53
CA TYR A 110 2.03 -0.23 -14.42
C TYR A 110 3.31 -1.03 -14.12
N PHE A 111 4.40 -0.75 -14.84
CA PHE A 111 5.69 -1.40 -14.63
C PHE A 111 6.33 -1.06 -13.27
N SER A 112 6.17 0.18 -12.80
CA SER A 112 6.68 0.63 -11.49
C SER A 112 5.89 0.03 -10.32
N ALA A 113 4.57 -0.10 -10.47
CA ALA A 113 3.68 -0.70 -9.49
C ALA A 113 3.91 -2.21 -9.34
N LEU A 114 4.05 -2.95 -10.46
CA LEU A 114 4.29 -4.40 -10.41
C LEU A 114 5.65 -4.79 -9.82
N ARG A 115 6.67 -3.94 -9.97
CA ARG A 115 8.01 -4.23 -9.46
C ARG A 115 8.22 -3.77 -8.01
N GLY A 116 7.18 -3.26 -7.34
CA GLY A 116 7.26 -2.79 -5.96
C GLY A 116 8.30 -1.68 -5.74
N GLY A 117 8.55 -0.84 -6.74
CA GLY A 117 9.73 0.02 -6.78
C GLY A 117 9.48 1.45 -7.24
N ASN A 118 9.77 2.39 -6.33
CA ASN A 118 10.23 3.76 -6.58
C ASN A 118 9.22 4.88 -6.93
N LEU A 119 8.10 4.97 -6.21
CA LEU A 119 7.57 6.31 -5.85
C LEU A 119 8.30 6.86 -4.62
N ARG A 120 9.63 6.90 -4.66
CA ARG A 120 10.46 7.37 -3.55
C ARG A 120 11.03 8.72 -3.93
N SER A 121 10.60 9.76 -3.22
CA SER A 121 11.28 11.06 -3.16
C SER A 121 12.78 10.88 -2.93
N ASP A 122 13.58 11.93 -3.10
CA ASP A 122 15.03 11.86 -2.85
C ASP A 122 15.38 11.32 -1.45
N GLN A 123 14.51 11.57 -0.46
CA GLN A 123 14.56 10.96 0.88
C GLN A 123 14.37 9.43 0.88
N GLY A 124 13.53 8.89 0.00
CA GLY A 124 13.31 7.45 -0.09
C GLY A 124 14.52 6.70 -0.65
N LYS A 125 15.38 7.35 -1.46
CA LYS A 125 16.64 6.75 -1.94
C LYS A 125 17.67 6.61 -0.82
N THR A 126 17.81 7.63 0.03
CA THR A 126 18.68 7.58 1.22
C THR A 126 18.15 6.61 2.28
N MET A 127 16.84 6.59 2.53
CA MET A 127 16.21 5.63 3.46
C MET A 127 16.30 4.17 2.99
N ALA A 128 16.30 3.91 1.68
CA ALA A 128 16.47 2.56 1.14
C ALA A 128 17.84 1.93 1.44
N GLY A 129 18.87 2.75 1.65
CA GLY A 129 20.22 2.30 1.99
C GLY A 129 20.40 1.91 3.45
N VAL A 130 19.54 2.41 4.36
CA VAL A 130 19.68 2.24 5.82
C VAL A 130 19.72 0.77 6.23
N PRO A 131 18.79 -0.11 5.80
CA PRO A 131 18.84 -1.55 6.12
C PRO A 131 20.17 -2.21 5.74
N SER A 132 20.67 -1.90 4.54
CA SER A 132 21.92 -2.47 4.02
C SER A 132 23.15 -1.93 4.75
N PHE A 133 23.14 -0.64 5.09
CA PHE A 133 24.19 -0.02 5.88
C PHE A 133 24.24 -0.59 7.30
N MET A 134 23.09 -0.72 7.95
CA MET A 134 22.99 -1.29 9.30
C MET A 134 23.47 -2.74 9.34
N LEU A 135 23.07 -3.56 8.37
CA LEU A 135 23.53 -4.95 8.26
C LEU A 135 25.04 -5.04 8.07
N LYS A 136 25.61 -4.28 7.12
CA LYS A 136 27.06 -4.26 6.87
C LYS A 136 27.85 -3.77 8.08
N THR A 137 27.33 -2.77 8.79
CA THR A 137 27.98 -2.20 9.97
C THR A 137 27.97 -3.21 11.11
N TYR A 138 26.83 -3.88 11.32
CA TYR A 138 26.68 -4.95 12.29
C TYR A 138 27.64 -6.12 12.03
N GLU A 139 27.71 -6.63 10.80
CA GLU A 139 28.57 -7.77 10.43
C GLU A 139 30.07 -7.46 10.56
N LYS A 140 30.47 -6.22 10.25
CA LYS A 140 31.90 -5.81 10.29
C LYS A 140 32.35 -5.37 11.68
N ASN A 141 31.42 -5.04 12.57
CA ASN A 141 31.78 -4.52 13.88
C ASN A 141 32.27 -5.63 14.81
N LYS A 142 33.47 -5.44 15.38
CA LYS A 142 34.08 -6.37 16.34
C LYS A 142 34.10 -5.83 17.78
N GLN A 143 33.53 -4.65 18.03
CA GLN A 143 33.55 -3.99 19.33
C GLN A 143 32.36 -4.48 20.17
N PRO A 144 32.59 -5.22 21.27
CA PRO A 144 31.51 -5.82 22.05
C PRO A 144 30.56 -4.78 22.66
N GLY A 145 31.05 -3.57 22.98
CA GLY A 145 30.23 -2.49 23.54
C GLY A 145 29.23 -1.87 22.55
N LEU A 146 29.51 -1.93 21.25
CA LEU A 146 28.63 -1.33 20.22
C LEU A 146 27.64 -2.36 19.65
N LYS A 147 27.91 -3.65 19.84
CA LYS A 147 27.16 -4.75 19.24
C LYS A 147 25.67 -4.77 19.64
N PRO A 148 25.27 -4.58 20.91
CA PRO A 148 23.85 -4.53 21.29
C PRO A 148 23.10 -3.35 20.64
N GLY A 149 23.74 -2.19 20.54
CA GLY A 149 23.15 -1.01 19.89
C GLY A 149 22.95 -1.21 18.38
N LEU A 150 23.93 -1.82 17.71
CA LEU A 150 23.81 -2.19 16.29
C LEU A 150 22.75 -3.28 16.08
N ALA A 151 22.64 -4.26 16.97
CA ALA A 151 21.61 -5.29 16.94
C ALA A 151 20.21 -4.68 17.08
N ALA A 152 20.01 -3.72 18.00
CA ALA A 152 18.73 -3.01 18.14
C ALA A 152 18.37 -2.20 16.88
N GLY A 153 19.36 -1.52 16.29
CA GLY A 153 19.16 -0.82 15.02
C GLY A 153 18.88 -1.76 13.84
N LEU A 154 19.50 -2.94 13.84
CA LEU A 154 19.22 -4.00 12.87
C LEU A 154 17.80 -4.53 13.04
N LEU A 155 17.34 -4.79 14.27
CA LEU A 155 15.97 -5.24 14.55
C LEU A 155 14.91 -4.31 13.94
N LEU A 156 15.12 -2.99 14.04
CA LEU A 156 14.23 -1.98 13.47
C LEU A 156 14.24 -1.99 11.94
N SER A 157 15.43 -2.07 11.33
CA SER A 157 15.64 -1.82 9.90
C SER A 157 15.85 -3.06 9.04
N TYR A 158 15.92 -4.27 9.61
CA TYR A 158 16.31 -5.47 8.85
C TYR A 158 15.31 -5.82 7.77
N GLU A 159 15.76 -5.66 6.53
CA GLU A 159 15.00 -5.98 5.34
C GLU A 159 15.96 -6.43 4.24
N LEU A 160 15.71 -7.63 3.70
CA LEU A 160 16.43 -8.16 2.55
C LEU A 160 15.56 -8.01 1.30
N PRO A 161 16.08 -7.44 0.20
CA PRO A 161 15.31 -7.29 -1.02
C PRO A 161 14.95 -8.65 -1.63
N VAL A 162 13.76 -8.76 -2.24
CA VAL A 162 13.42 -9.91 -3.09
C VAL A 162 14.14 -9.74 -4.43
N GLN A 163 14.99 -10.69 -4.79
CA GLN A 163 15.58 -10.71 -6.13
C GLN A 163 14.57 -11.30 -7.11
N THR A 164 14.32 -10.56 -8.18
CA THR A 164 13.38 -10.91 -9.25
C THR A 164 14.14 -11.16 -10.56
N ASP A 165 13.59 -12.04 -11.40
CA ASP A 165 14.08 -12.29 -12.75
C ASP A 165 13.70 -11.13 -13.71
N ARG A 166 14.15 -11.20 -14.97
CA ARG A 166 13.81 -10.23 -16.03
C ARG A 166 12.30 -10.08 -16.21
N GLU A 167 11.53 -11.14 -15.95
CA GLU A 167 10.06 -11.18 -16.02
C GLU A 167 9.39 -10.75 -14.70
N GLY A 168 10.14 -10.28 -13.70
CA GLY A 168 9.60 -9.79 -12.42
C GLY A 168 9.21 -10.90 -11.42
N ARG A 169 9.38 -12.18 -11.77
CA ARG A 169 9.11 -13.29 -10.85
C ARG A 169 10.22 -13.42 -9.81
N ALA A 170 9.86 -13.64 -8.56
CA ALA A 170 10.83 -13.91 -7.50
C ALA A 170 11.61 -15.19 -7.79
N MET A 171 12.93 -15.14 -7.62
CA MET A 171 13.78 -16.29 -7.90
C MET A 171 13.82 -17.25 -6.70
N ASP A 172 13.38 -18.50 -6.91
CA ASP A 172 13.23 -19.52 -5.85
C ASP A 172 14.49 -19.67 -4.96
N ARG A 173 15.68 -19.73 -5.58
CA ARG A 173 16.97 -19.85 -4.86
C ARG A 173 17.23 -18.70 -3.87
N PHE A 174 16.84 -17.48 -4.24
CA PHE A 174 17.06 -16.30 -3.41
C PHE A 174 16.01 -16.19 -2.29
N LEU A 175 14.80 -16.72 -2.50
CA LEU A 175 13.80 -16.84 -1.44
C LEU A 175 14.25 -17.84 -0.36
N VAL A 176 14.80 -18.99 -0.74
CA VAL A 176 15.37 -19.95 0.22
C VAL A 176 16.55 -19.34 0.98
N SER A 177 17.48 -18.67 0.28
CA SER A 177 18.59 -17.98 0.93
C SER A 177 18.12 -16.90 1.90
N ARG A 178 17.13 -16.09 1.48
CA ARG A 178 16.54 -15.05 2.32
C ARG A 178 15.94 -15.63 3.60
N SER A 179 15.17 -16.71 3.51
CA SER A 179 14.62 -17.40 4.69
C SER A 179 15.73 -17.79 5.68
N ARG A 180 16.83 -18.38 5.20
CA ARG A 180 17.97 -18.76 6.04
C ARG A 180 18.63 -17.55 6.69
N SER A 181 18.80 -16.45 5.97
CA SER A 181 19.34 -15.20 6.52
C SER A 181 18.48 -14.66 7.66
N TYR A 182 17.14 -14.63 7.50
CA TYR A 182 16.23 -14.21 8.57
C TYR A 182 16.35 -15.12 9.81
N GLN A 183 16.49 -16.44 9.64
CA GLN A 183 16.67 -17.37 10.76
C GLN A 183 17.99 -17.14 11.51
N LEU A 184 19.09 -16.98 10.79
CA LEU A 184 20.40 -16.69 11.37
C LEU A 184 20.40 -15.35 12.11
N THR A 185 19.83 -14.32 11.50
CA THR A 185 19.71 -13.00 12.13
C THR A 185 18.79 -13.03 13.35
N LEU A 186 17.66 -13.76 13.30
CA LEU A 186 16.78 -13.94 14.46
C LEU A 186 17.54 -14.55 15.65
N ALA A 187 18.29 -15.64 15.41
CA ALA A 187 19.08 -16.28 16.45
C ALA A 187 20.11 -15.32 17.07
N ALA A 188 20.79 -14.51 16.25
CA ALA A 188 21.74 -13.51 16.73
C ALA A 188 21.05 -12.41 17.55
N LEU A 189 19.93 -11.86 17.06
CA LEU A 189 19.21 -10.76 17.70
C LEU A 189 18.62 -11.16 19.06
N ILE A 190 18.17 -12.41 19.23
CA ILE A 190 17.65 -12.91 20.53
C ILE A 190 18.72 -12.81 21.63
N HIS A 191 19.98 -13.07 21.28
CA HIS A 191 21.07 -13.05 22.26
C HIS A 191 21.66 -11.65 22.46
N GLU A 192 21.63 -10.81 21.42
CA GLU A 192 22.35 -9.53 21.42
C GLU A 192 21.47 -8.33 21.77
N VAL A 193 20.15 -8.40 21.52
CA VAL A 193 19.19 -7.39 21.96
C VAL A 193 18.72 -7.73 23.37
N ASN A 194 19.53 -7.37 24.36
CA ASN A 194 19.18 -7.55 25.76
C ASN A 194 18.37 -6.35 26.29
N ILE A 195 17.46 -6.63 27.22
CA ILE A 195 16.75 -5.61 27.98
C ILE A 195 17.31 -5.64 29.40
N GLN A 196 18.16 -4.67 29.73
CA GLN A 196 18.55 -4.47 31.12
C GLN A 196 17.39 -3.76 31.86
N PRO A 197 16.94 -4.27 33.02
CA PRO A 197 15.86 -3.63 33.78
C PRO A 197 16.13 -2.15 34.12
N SER A 198 17.39 -1.79 34.31
CA SER A 198 17.85 -0.40 34.54
C SER A 198 17.65 0.53 33.34
N GLU A 199 17.54 -0.02 32.13
CA GLU A 199 17.43 0.74 30.88
C GLU A 199 16.08 0.53 30.18
N TRP A 200 15.02 0.20 30.93
CA TRP A 200 13.69 -0.09 30.39
C TRP A 200 13.14 1.04 29.49
N HIS A 201 13.49 2.29 29.77
CA HIS A 201 13.08 3.45 28.97
C HIS A 201 13.66 3.42 27.54
N ARG A 202 14.83 2.81 27.33
CA ARG A 202 15.42 2.59 26.00
C ARG A 202 14.78 1.43 25.26
N ALA A 203 14.06 0.57 25.96
CA ALA A 203 13.38 -0.59 25.41
C ALA A 203 11.96 -0.29 24.89
N LEU A 204 11.47 0.96 24.97
CA LEU A 204 10.08 1.31 24.64
C LEU A 204 9.70 0.93 23.19
N LEU A 205 10.64 1.05 22.25
CA LEU A 205 10.41 0.70 20.84
C LEU A 205 10.66 -0.77 20.52
N LEU A 206 11.28 -1.54 21.42
CA LEU A 206 11.66 -2.93 21.17
C LEU A 206 10.46 -3.84 20.90
N PRO A 207 9.32 -3.76 21.62
CA PRO A 207 8.16 -4.59 21.31
C PRO A 207 7.66 -4.39 19.87
N GLN A 208 7.63 -3.14 19.39
CA GLN A 208 7.20 -2.84 18.02
C GLN A 208 8.24 -3.29 16.99
N ALA A 209 9.53 -3.11 17.31
CA ALA A 209 10.62 -3.58 16.48
C ALA A 209 10.59 -5.11 16.32
N TRP A 210 10.41 -5.84 17.41
CA TRP A 210 10.25 -7.30 17.42
C TRP A 210 9.02 -7.75 16.63
N ARG A 211 7.86 -7.11 16.83
CA ARG A 211 6.66 -7.40 16.05
C ARG A 211 6.90 -7.25 14.55
N GLY A 212 7.49 -6.12 14.14
CA GLY A 212 7.80 -5.84 12.74
C GLY A 212 8.81 -6.85 12.15
N PHE A 213 9.88 -7.15 12.90
CA PHE A 213 10.86 -8.15 12.51
C PHE A 213 10.24 -9.55 12.37
N MET A 214 9.50 -10.01 13.38
CA MET A 214 8.88 -11.35 13.39
C MET A 214 7.86 -11.51 12.27
N SER A 215 7.08 -10.47 11.97
CA SER A 215 6.19 -10.48 10.81
C SER A 215 6.97 -10.70 9.51
N ARG A 216 8.05 -9.94 9.29
CA ARG A 216 8.90 -10.09 8.09
C ARG A 216 9.59 -11.45 8.03
N ALA A 217 10.10 -11.94 9.16
CA ALA A 217 10.76 -13.23 9.27
C ALA A 217 9.80 -14.38 8.98
N PHE A 218 8.57 -14.33 9.50
CA PHE A 218 7.53 -15.31 9.23
C PHE A 218 7.20 -15.39 7.73
N HIS A 219 6.96 -14.24 7.08
CA HIS A 219 6.70 -14.21 5.64
C HIS A 219 7.89 -14.71 4.82
N ALA A 220 9.12 -14.34 5.20
CA ALA A 220 10.32 -14.83 4.53
C ALA A 220 10.48 -16.35 4.68
N ALA A 221 10.19 -16.91 5.85
CA ALA A 221 10.21 -18.35 6.10
C ALA A 221 9.16 -19.08 5.27
N LEU A 222 7.93 -18.57 5.23
CA LEU A 222 6.83 -19.13 4.44
C LEU A 222 7.17 -19.12 2.94
N GLN A 223 7.67 -18.00 2.43
CA GLN A 223 8.07 -17.86 1.02
C GLN A 223 9.25 -18.77 0.68
N GLY A 224 10.25 -18.85 1.56
CA GLY A 224 11.40 -19.74 1.40
C GLY A 224 10.98 -21.21 1.37
N ARG A 225 10.06 -21.63 2.26
CA ARG A 225 9.54 -23.00 2.28
C ARG A 225 8.78 -23.36 1.02
N ARG A 226 7.92 -22.46 0.51
CA ARG A 226 7.22 -22.65 -0.77
C ARG A 226 8.20 -22.77 -1.94
N ALA A 227 9.21 -21.91 -1.98
CA ALA A 227 10.24 -21.95 -3.02
C ALA A 227 11.06 -23.25 -2.98
N ASP A 228 11.42 -23.73 -1.78
CA ASP A 228 12.13 -24.99 -1.58
C ASP A 228 11.32 -26.19 -2.09
N LEU A 229 10.04 -26.28 -1.70
CA LEU A 229 9.13 -27.34 -2.18
C LEU A 229 8.92 -27.27 -3.70
N GLY A 230 8.76 -26.07 -4.26
CA GLY A 230 8.63 -25.88 -5.71
C GLY A 230 9.89 -26.32 -6.47
N MET A 231 11.07 -26.10 -5.90
CA MET A 231 12.33 -26.60 -6.48
C MET A 231 12.46 -28.12 -6.36
N GLN A 232 12.05 -28.73 -5.25
CA GLN A 232 12.07 -30.18 -5.06
C GLN A 232 11.13 -30.89 -6.04
N GLN A 233 9.95 -30.31 -6.28
CA GLN A 233 9.00 -30.78 -7.29
C GLN A 233 9.60 -30.75 -8.70
N LYS A 234 10.26 -29.65 -9.08
CA LYS A 234 10.94 -29.52 -10.39
C LYS A 234 12.09 -30.52 -10.55
N GLN A 235 12.74 -30.93 -9.45
CA GLN A 235 13.85 -31.87 -9.45
C GLN A 235 13.42 -33.34 -9.38
N GLY A 236 12.12 -33.63 -9.21
CA GLY A 236 11.60 -35.00 -9.13
C GLY A 236 12.12 -35.80 -7.94
N LYS A 237 12.51 -35.13 -6.85
CA LYS A 237 13.20 -35.77 -5.70
C LYS A 237 12.28 -36.42 -4.67
N GLU A 238 10.99 -36.08 -4.66
CA GLU A 238 10.01 -36.62 -3.70
C GLU A 238 8.70 -37.01 -4.41
N ASP A 239 7.90 -37.86 -3.74
CA ASP A 239 6.57 -38.26 -4.20
C ASP A 239 5.67 -37.02 -4.39
N PRO A 240 5.04 -36.82 -5.56
CA PRO A 240 4.12 -35.72 -5.81
C PRO A 240 3.03 -35.55 -4.74
N GLN A 241 2.53 -36.64 -4.15
CA GLN A 241 1.49 -36.58 -3.12
C GLN A 241 2.01 -36.02 -1.80
N GLU A 242 3.24 -36.39 -1.41
CA GLU A 242 3.89 -35.84 -0.22
C GLU A 242 4.22 -34.36 -0.38
N ILE A 243 4.70 -33.95 -1.56
CA ILE A 243 4.97 -32.53 -1.84
C ILE A 243 3.67 -31.73 -1.77
N GLN A 244 2.56 -32.25 -2.32
CA GLN A 244 1.27 -31.57 -2.28
C GLN A 244 0.75 -31.40 -0.85
N TYR A 245 0.89 -32.42 -0.01
CA TYR A 245 0.58 -32.34 1.41
C TYR A 245 1.47 -31.31 2.14
N LYS A 246 2.79 -31.36 1.91
CA LYS A 246 3.74 -30.39 2.46
C LYS A 246 3.41 -28.96 2.02
N GLN A 247 2.94 -28.76 0.78
CA GLN A 247 2.49 -27.47 0.25
C GLN A 247 1.23 -26.97 0.96
N HIS A 248 0.27 -27.85 1.22
CA HIS A 248 -0.96 -27.52 1.96
C HIS A 248 -0.67 -27.13 3.42
N CYS A 249 0.33 -27.77 4.04
CA CYS A 249 0.74 -27.54 5.42
C CYS A 249 1.97 -26.63 5.56
N VAL A 250 2.30 -25.80 4.57
CA VAL A 250 3.51 -24.95 4.56
C VAL A 250 3.68 -24.03 5.78
N TRP A 251 2.57 -23.70 6.43
CA TRP A 251 2.52 -22.78 7.57
C TRP A 251 2.67 -23.47 8.94
N LEU A 252 2.64 -24.81 8.96
CA LEU A 252 2.86 -25.68 10.13
C LEU A 252 4.33 -26.15 10.16
#